data_AF-A0A6N7M7B3-F1
#
_entry.id   AF-A0A6N7M7B3-F1
#
_cell.length_a   1.000
_cell.length_b   1.000
_cell.length_c   1.000
_cell.angle_alpha   90.00
_cell.angle_beta   90.00
_cell.angle_gamma   90.00
#
_symmetry.space_group_name_H-M   'P 1'
#
loop_
_entity.id
_entity.type
_entity.pdbx_description
1 polymer ?
#
loop_
_entity_poly.entity_id
_entity_poly.type
_entity_poly.pdbx_seq_one_letter_code
_entity_poly.pdbx_strand_id
1 'polypeptide(L)'
;MFPLTEEFIDQLIFAMEDQEHRVLVDFNTGDIISSDDDLADCLEMPLWRQIEGFSLMEKFISKLRNPLHRELLHSVLTSGKGVFRNFKNTLKKNEQLEKLWFSFKEKEMRRIVREWYNEQRELKGLQRLGPEPEDTEELLLSDFTIKPGSKEYLEAVIELDRQAFAENMENVRPEKIEELYREKRSFIPGPLDEKCSLLICETPEGELAGFAWGVKTENRLDSSMEMRLIQLAVAGNMRGLGMGAQLLQHFVRQAGSLGARRLVAELSGPALKLASFFERLGFMNSSVVMHLDPDSRKEV
;
A
#
# COMPACT_ATOMS: atom_id res chain seq x y z
N MET A 1 2.71 -26.99 21.88
CA MET A 1 3.19 -25.92 20.99
C MET A 1 2.87 -24.58 21.61
N PHE A 2 3.91 -23.79 21.85
CA PHE A 2 3.82 -22.42 22.37
C PHE A 2 3.02 -21.51 21.41
N PRO A 3 2.39 -20.42 21.89
CA PRO A 3 1.69 -19.47 21.04
C PRO A 3 2.65 -18.61 20.22
N LEU A 4 2.33 -18.34 18.95
CA LEU A 4 3.07 -17.39 18.12
C LEU A 4 2.67 -15.95 18.47
N THR A 5 3.40 -15.32 19.39
CA THR A 5 3.21 -13.91 19.75
C THR A 5 4.09 -13.00 18.89
N GLU A 6 3.74 -11.72 18.77
CA GLU A 6 4.58 -10.74 18.05
C GLU A 6 5.99 -10.62 18.64
N GLU A 7 6.09 -10.62 19.98
CA GLU A 7 7.38 -10.59 20.69
C GLU A 7 8.25 -11.80 20.33
N PHE A 8 7.63 -12.98 20.20
CA PHE A 8 8.35 -14.18 19.82
C PHE A 8 8.79 -14.14 18.35
N ILE A 9 7.95 -13.61 17.46
CA ILE A 9 8.32 -13.37 16.06
C ILE A 9 9.56 -12.45 15.98
N ASP A 10 9.61 -11.37 16.76
CA ASP A 10 10.74 -10.44 16.78
C ASP A 10 12.03 -11.12 17.27
N GLN A 11 11.94 -11.94 18.32
CA GLN A 11 13.08 -12.71 18.84
C GLN A 11 13.59 -13.72 17.81
N LEU A 12 12.68 -14.39 17.08
CA LEU A 12 13.05 -15.30 16.00
C LEU A 12 13.74 -14.56 14.86
N ILE A 13 13.21 -13.41 14.42
CA ILE A 13 13.83 -12.60 13.36
C ILE A 13 15.23 -12.16 13.77
N PHE A 14 15.42 -11.74 15.03
CA PHE A 14 16.74 -11.39 15.54
C PHE A 14 17.70 -12.58 15.51
N ALA A 15 17.26 -13.75 16.00
CA ALA A 15 18.06 -14.96 15.99
C ALA A 15 18.39 -15.46 14.57
N MET A 16 17.47 -15.30 13.60
CA MET A 16 17.73 -15.61 12.19
C MET A 16 18.87 -14.77 11.63
N GLU A 17 18.97 -13.51 12.01
CA GLU A 17 20.00 -12.59 11.51
C GLU A 17 21.39 -12.84 12.12
N ASP A 18 21.44 -13.50 13.27
CA ASP A 18 22.68 -14.03 13.86
C ASP A 18 23.10 -15.32 13.15
N GLN A 19 23.91 -15.17 12.10
CA GLN A 19 24.42 -16.28 11.30
C GLN A 19 25.67 -16.96 11.91
N GLU A 20 26.12 -16.51 13.09
CA GLU A 20 27.33 -17.06 13.73
C GLU A 20 27.03 -18.25 14.64
N HIS A 21 25.80 -18.36 15.15
CA HIS A 21 25.41 -19.37 16.12
C HIS A 21 24.26 -20.25 15.60
N ARG A 22 24.32 -21.57 15.87
CA ARG A 22 23.19 -22.47 15.63
C ARG A 22 22.16 -22.27 16.75
N VAL A 23 20.94 -21.92 16.37
CA VAL A 23 19.85 -21.63 17.28
C VAL A 23 18.69 -22.60 17.04
N LEU A 24 18.11 -23.09 18.13
CA LEU A 24 16.99 -24.01 18.17
C LEU A 24 15.85 -23.41 19.02
N VAL A 25 14.62 -23.87 18.79
CA VAL A 25 13.44 -23.44 19.55
C VAL A 25 12.81 -24.62 20.25
N ASP A 26 12.67 -24.57 21.58
CA ASP A 26 11.93 -25.59 22.32
C ASP A 26 10.46 -25.61 21.89
N PHE A 27 9.96 -26.76 21.45
CA PHE A 27 8.62 -26.89 20.90
C PHE A 27 7.48 -26.63 21.91
N ASN A 28 7.76 -26.88 23.19
CA ASN A 28 6.78 -26.82 24.26
C ASN A 28 6.75 -25.44 24.91
N THR A 29 7.93 -24.87 25.17
CA THR A 29 8.07 -23.59 25.88
C THR A 29 8.23 -22.40 24.94
N GLY A 30 8.80 -22.61 23.75
CA GLY A 30 9.19 -21.53 22.85
C GLY A 30 10.57 -20.94 23.19
N ASP A 31 11.35 -21.56 24.08
CA ASP A 31 12.65 -21.03 24.47
C ASP A 31 13.66 -21.13 23.31
N ILE A 32 14.40 -20.04 23.09
CA ILE A 32 15.45 -19.96 22.08
C ILE A 32 16.76 -20.45 22.71
N ILE A 33 17.31 -21.54 22.20
CA ILE A 33 18.47 -22.25 22.73
C ILE A 33 19.60 -22.19 21.71
N SER A 34 20.77 -21.71 22.11
CA SER A 34 22.00 -21.83 21.31
C SER A 34 22.66 -23.17 21.62
N SER A 35 22.72 -24.06 20.63
CA SER A 35 23.32 -25.38 20.76
C SER A 35 23.71 -25.94 19.41
N ASP A 36 24.89 -26.57 19.33
CA ASP A 36 25.34 -27.29 18.14
C ASP A 36 24.76 -28.71 18.06
N ASP A 37 24.25 -29.24 19.17
CA ASP A 37 23.70 -30.59 19.26
C ASP A 37 22.21 -30.64 18.88
N ASP A 38 21.79 -31.75 18.28
CA ASP A 38 20.37 -31.99 18.02
C ASP A 38 19.66 -32.34 19.33
N LEU A 39 18.84 -31.40 19.81
CA LEU A 39 18.06 -31.58 21.02
C LEU A 39 16.68 -32.15 20.69
N ALA A 40 16.26 -33.15 21.47
CA ALA A 40 14.91 -33.70 21.37
C ALA A 40 13.86 -32.63 21.65
N ASP A 41 12.74 -32.68 20.93
CA ASP A 41 11.63 -31.72 21.03
C ASP A 41 12.00 -30.25 20.77
N CYS A 42 13.13 -30.00 20.08
CA CYS A 42 13.49 -28.71 19.56
C CYS A 42 13.23 -28.60 18.05
N LEU A 43 12.90 -27.40 17.59
CA LEU A 43 12.69 -27.05 16.20
C LEU A 43 13.91 -26.30 15.67
N GLU A 44 14.32 -26.61 14.44
CA GLU A 44 15.30 -25.79 13.74
C GLU A 44 14.68 -24.47 13.30
N MET A 45 15.48 -23.41 13.37
CA MET A 45 15.10 -22.10 12.88
C MET A 45 14.82 -22.09 11.37
N PRO A 46 13.97 -21.18 10.88
CA PRO A 46 13.82 -20.95 9.46
C PRO A 46 15.18 -20.61 8.82
N LEU A 47 15.42 -21.16 7.63
CA LEU A 47 16.69 -21.00 6.93
C LEU A 47 16.96 -19.53 6.58
N TRP A 48 18.05 -18.98 7.12
CA TRP A 48 18.45 -17.60 6.85
C TRP A 48 19.97 -17.46 6.66
N ARG A 49 20.46 -17.65 5.43
CA ARG A 49 21.87 -17.49 5.07
C ARG A 49 22.06 -16.25 4.20
N GLN A 50 23.30 -16.01 3.79
CA GLN A 50 23.64 -14.90 2.90
C GLN A 50 22.85 -14.95 1.58
N ILE A 51 22.51 -16.13 1.08
CA ILE A 51 21.77 -16.27 -0.19
C ILE A 51 20.30 -15.84 -0.04
N GLU A 52 19.65 -16.14 1.08
CA GLU A 52 18.30 -15.65 1.39
C GLU A 52 18.32 -14.13 1.63
N GLY A 53 19.33 -13.62 2.34
CA GLY A 53 19.53 -12.18 2.52
C GLY A 53 19.75 -11.43 1.19
N PHE A 54 20.49 -12.03 0.25
CA PHE A 54 20.67 -11.48 -1.10
C PHE A 54 19.37 -11.54 -1.89
N SER A 55 18.65 -12.67 -1.84
CA SER A 55 17.35 -12.84 -2.48
C SER A 55 16.33 -11.83 -1.95
N LEU A 56 16.36 -11.50 -0.66
CA LEU A 56 15.54 -10.44 -0.09
C LEU A 56 15.87 -9.06 -0.68
N MET A 57 17.16 -8.73 -0.85
CA MET A 57 17.59 -7.51 -1.52
C MET A 57 17.12 -7.47 -2.98
N GLU A 58 17.28 -8.57 -3.74
CA GLU A 58 16.78 -8.68 -5.10
C GLU A 58 15.26 -8.49 -5.15
N LYS A 59 14.53 -9.12 -4.22
CA LYS A 59 13.07 -9.00 -4.10
C LYS A 59 12.66 -7.57 -3.80
N PHE A 60 13.36 -6.87 -2.90
CA PHE A 60 13.09 -5.46 -2.63
C PHE A 60 13.30 -4.60 -3.87
N ILE A 61 14.45 -4.73 -4.54
CA ILE A 61 14.78 -3.96 -5.74
C ILE A 61 13.75 -4.22 -6.84
N SER A 62 13.32 -5.47 -6.98
CA SER A 62 12.26 -5.86 -7.92
C SER A 62 10.92 -5.19 -7.61
N LYS A 63 10.62 -4.91 -6.33
CA LYS A 63 9.38 -4.26 -5.88
C LYS A 63 9.47 -2.73 -5.79
N LEU A 64 10.67 -2.14 -5.81
CA LEU A 64 10.83 -0.68 -5.83
C LEU A 64 10.26 -0.07 -7.10
N ARG A 65 9.50 1.01 -6.96
CA ARG A 65 8.83 1.67 -8.10
C ARG A 65 9.68 2.75 -8.76
N ASN A 66 10.56 3.42 -8.03
CA ASN A 66 11.44 4.45 -8.58
C ASN A 66 12.58 3.80 -9.41
N PRO A 67 12.64 3.99 -10.75
CA PRO A 67 13.65 3.35 -11.60
C PRO A 67 15.07 3.83 -11.30
N LEU A 68 15.24 5.09 -10.86
CA LEU A 68 16.54 5.61 -10.45
C LEU A 68 17.02 4.89 -9.18
N HIS A 69 16.15 4.70 -8.19
CA HIS A 69 16.47 3.93 -6.98
C HIS A 69 16.71 2.44 -7.31
N ARG A 70 15.96 1.89 -8.25
CA ARG A 70 16.11 0.50 -8.72
C ARG A 70 17.43 0.29 -9.43
N GLU A 71 17.77 1.11 -10.42
CA GLU A 71 19.05 1.03 -11.16
C GLU A 71 20.23 1.28 -10.21
N LEU A 72 20.11 2.27 -9.32
CA LEU A 72 21.11 2.56 -8.31
C LEU A 72 21.39 1.33 -7.44
N LEU A 73 20.36 0.71 -6.86
CA LEU A 73 20.54 -0.48 -6.01
C LEU A 73 20.90 -1.74 -6.82
N HIS A 74 20.39 -1.89 -8.05
CA HIS A 74 20.74 -3.01 -8.92
C HIS A 74 22.22 -2.96 -9.31
N SER A 75 22.75 -1.78 -9.63
CA SER A 75 24.17 -1.59 -9.92
C SER A 75 25.05 -2.04 -8.74
N VAL A 76 24.57 -1.81 -7.51
CA VAL A 76 25.21 -2.24 -6.27
C VAL A 76 25.17 -3.76 -6.10
N LEU A 77 24.08 -4.44 -6.50
CA LEU A 77 24.05 -5.91 -6.48
C LEU A 77 25.00 -6.53 -7.51
N THR A 78 25.14 -5.92 -8.68
CA THR A 78 26.02 -6.40 -9.76
C THR A 78 27.50 -6.07 -9.55
N SER A 79 27.86 -5.25 -8.56
CA SER A 79 29.24 -4.81 -8.34
C SER A 79 30.18 -5.92 -7.83
N GLY A 80 29.64 -7.10 -7.51
CA GLY A 80 30.37 -8.34 -7.19
C GLY A 80 31.01 -8.39 -5.79
N LYS A 81 31.75 -7.35 -5.37
CA LYS A 81 32.40 -7.32 -4.03
C LYS A 81 31.74 -6.32 -3.09
N GLY A 82 31.51 -6.77 -1.85
CA GLY A 82 30.98 -5.92 -0.79
C GLY A 82 29.52 -5.50 -0.98
N VAL A 83 28.74 -6.28 -1.72
CA VAL A 83 27.35 -5.97 -2.10
C VAL A 83 26.51 -5.55 -0.89
N PHE A 84 26.47 -6.34 0.17
CA PHE A 84 25.71 -6.04 1.38
C PHE A 84 26.11 -4.71 2.02
N ARG A 85 27.42 -4.43 2.09
CA ARG A 85 27.94 -3.19 2.66
C ARG A 85 27.61 -1.99 1.77
N ASN A 86 27.78 -2.13 0.47
CA ASN A 86 27.49 -1.07 -0.50
C ASN A 86 25.99 -0.79 -0.57
N PHE A 87 25.15 -1.82 -0.48
CA PHE A 87 23.69 -1.69 -0.44
C PHE A 87 23.28 -0.87 0.78
N LYS A 88 23.75 -1.25 1.97
CA LYS A 88 23.54 -0.46 3.20
C LYS A 88 24.06 0.98 3.07
N ASN A 89 25.23 1.19 2.46
CA ASN A 89 25.78 2.53 2.25
C ASN A 89 24.94 3.38 1.28
N THR A 90 24.34 2.77 0.27
CA THR A 90 23.45 3.45 -0.67
C THR A 90 22.12 3.80 -0.02
N LEU A 91 21.56 2.90 0.80
CA LEU A 91 20.37 3.20 1.61
C LEU A 91 20.63 4.38 2.56
N LYS A 92 21.75 4.38 3.29
CA LYS A 92 22.14 5.49 4.20
C LYS A 92 22.27 6.86 3.53
N LYS A 93 22.37 6.92 2.19
CA LYS A 93 22.44 8.17 1.42
C LYS A 93 21.07 8.65 0.93
N ASN A 94 20.03 7.83 1.07
CA ASN A 94 18.68 8.12 0.63
C ASN A 94 17.70 7.60 1.70
N GLU A 95 17.31 8.50 2.59
CA GLU A 95 16.48 8.18 3.77
C GLU A 95 15.15 7.52 3.39
N GLN A 96 14.49 8.01 2.34
CA GLN A 96 13.25 7.42 1.81
C GLN A 96 13.47 5.96 1.39
N LEU A 97 14.57 5.70 0.68
CA LEU A 97 14.91 4.36 0.20
C LEU A 97 15.28 3.40 1.34
N GLU A 98 15.95 3.90 2.37
CA GLU A 98 16.27 3.14 3.59
C GLU A 98 15.02 2.73 4.36
N LYS A 99 14.06 3.65 4.52
CA LYS A 99 12.78 3.35 5.15
C LYS A 99 11.98 2.33 4.36
N LEU A 100 11.90 2.49 3.03
CA LEU A 100 11.26 1.50 2.16
C LEU A 100 11.89 0.10 2.32
N TRP A 101 13.21 0.04 2.50
CA TRP A 101 13.92 -1.23 2.70
C TRP A 101 13.59 -1.89 4.03
N PHE A 102 13.67 -1.17 5.15
CA PHE A 102 13.44 -1.77 6.47
C PHE A 102 12.01 -2.29 6.62
N SER A 103 11.05 -1.52 6.11
CA SER A 103 9.64 -1.89 6.13
C SER A 103 9.34 -3.13 5.27
N PHE A 104 9.94 -3.20 4.08
CA PHE A 104 9.86 -4.36 3.23
C PHE A 104 10.51 -5.59 3.89
N LYS A 105 11.69 -5.41 4.48
CA LYS A 105 12.46 -6.46 5.16
C LYS A 105 11.67 -7.03 6.32
N GLU A 106 11.18 -6.19 7.23
CA GLU A 106 10.41 -6.63 8.40
C GLU A 106 9.19 -7.46 7.99
N LYS A 107 8.40 -6.97 7.02
CA LYS A 107 7.21 -7.68 6.54
C LYS A 107 7.53 -9.06 5.95
N GLU A 108 8.58 -9.14 5.13
CA GLU A 108 8.99 -10.43 4.55
C GLU A 108 9.58 -11.38 5.61
N MET A 109 10.32 -10.86 6.61
CA MET A 109 10.86 -11.66 7.71
C MET A 109 9.74 -12.24 8.59
N ARG A 110 8.74 -11.42 8.97
CA ARG A 110 7.55 -11.88 9.70
C ARG A 110 6.80 -12.95 8.91
N ARG A 111 6.65 -12.76 7.58
CA ARG A 111 6.01 -13.76 6.70
C ARG A 111 6.75 -15.10 6.73
N ILE A 112 8.09 -15.09 6.64
CA ILE A 112 8.91 -16.30 6.68
C ILE A 112 8.73 -17.03 8.02
N VAL A 113 8.78 -16.31 9.14
CA VAL A 113 8.59 -16.90 10.48
C VAL A 113 7.19 -17.53 10.62
N ARG A 114 6.14 -16.85 10.13
CA ARG A 114 4.77 -17.39 10.16
C ARG A 114 4.61 -18.61 9.27
N GLU A 115 5.20 -18.60 8.08
CA GLU A 115 5.21 -19.75 7.16
C GLU A 115 5.91 -20.94 7.80
N TRP A 116 7.11 -20.73 8.35
CA TRP A 116 7.84 -21.74 9.12
C TRP A 116 7.01 -22.30 10.28
N TYR A 117 6.42 -21.44 11.12
CA TYR A 117 5.64 -21.87 12.27
C TYR A 117 4.42 -22.72 11.85
N ASN A 118 3.76 -22.35 10.75
CA ASN A 118 2.66 -23.14 10.19
C ASN A 118 3.13 -24.50 9.66
N GLU A 119 4.29 -24.58 9.01
CA GLU A 119 4.88 -25.85 8.59
C GLU A 119 5.16 -26.76 9.80
N GLN A 120 5.72 -26.21 10.88
CA GLN A 120 5.98 -26.97 12.12
C GLN A 120 4.68 -27.45 12.78
N ARG A 121 3.59 -26.67 12.72
CA ARG A 121 2.26 -27.10 13.19
C ARG A 121 1.75 -28.30 12.41
N GLU A 122 1.81 -28.25 11.09
CA GLU A 122 1.32 -29.30 10.22
C GLU A 122 2.10 -30.60 10.40
N LEU A 123 3.43 -30.53 10.50
CA LEU A 123 4.28 -31.68 10.79
C LEU A 123 3.92 -32.36 12.12
N LYS A 124 3.34 -31.62 13.06
CA LYS A 124 2.87 -32.11 14.37
C LYS A 124 1.37 -32.42 14.40
N GLY A 125 0.69 -32.41 13.25
CA GLY A 125 -0.73 -32.74 13.12
C GLY A 125 -1.68 -31.65 13.63
N LEU A 126 -1.20 -30.43 13.83
CA LEU A 126 -2.00 -29.28 14.25
C LEU A 126 -2.52 -28.52 13.03
N GLN A 127 -3.69 -27.90 13.17
CA GLN A 127 -4.20 -26.99 12.14
C GLN A 127 -3.32 -25.75 12.01
N ARG A 128 -3.13 -25.27 10.78
CA ARG A 128 -2.53 -23.96 10.51
C ARG A 128 -3.25 -22.86 11.29
N LEU A 129 -2.53 -21.82 11.65
CA LEU A 129 -3.17 -20.57 12.00
C LEU A 129 -3.95 -20.09 10.77
N GLY A 130 -5.13 -19.48 10.97
CA GLY A 130 -5.88 -18.88 9.88
C GLY A 130 -5.01 -17.90 9.10
N PRO A 131 -5.31 -17.62 7.81
CA PRO A 131 -4.60 -16.59 7.09
C PRO A 131 -4.67 -15.31 7.91
N GLU A 132 -3.54 -14.63 8.12
CA GLU A 132 -3.65 -13.25 8.56
C GLU A 132 -4.52 -12.50 7.56
N PRO A 133 -5.33 -11.51 8.01
CA PRO A 133 -5.79 -10.50 7.07
C PRO A 133 -4.54 -10.07 6.30
N GLU A 134 -4.58 -10.14 4.97
CA GLU A 134 -3.46 -9.62 4.18
C GLU A 134 -3.21 -8.21 4.70
N ASP A 135 -2.12 -8.00 5.43
CA ASP A 135 -1.68 -6.67 5.88
C ASP A 135 -1.27 -5.92 4.64
N THR A 136 -2.31 -5.43 3.97
CA THR A 136 -2.37 -4.46 2.93
C THR A 136 -1.38 -3.36 3.24
N GLU A 137 -0.41 -3.15 2.35
CA GLU A 137 0.00 -1.78 1.99
C GLU A 137 0.66 -0.87 3.06
N GLU A 138 0.83 -1.26 4.32
CA GLU A 138 1.06 -0.27 5.40
C GLU A 138 2.50 0.18 5.66
N LEU A 139 3.51 -0.65 5.46
CA LEU A 139 4.86 -0.33 5.96
C LEU A 139 5.67 0.62 5.04
N LEU A 140 5.29 0.86 3.79
CA LEU A 140 6.05 1.72 2.86
C LEU A 140 5.63 3.22 2.89
N LEU A 141 4.80 3.62 3.86
CA LEU A 141 4.06 4.90 3.86
C LEU A 141 4.37 5.86 5.01
N SER A 142 5.24 5.50 5.95
CA SER A 142 5.48 6.29 7.18
C SER A 142 6.12 7.65 6.96
N ASP A 143 6.53 7.95 5.73
CA ASP A 143 7.12 9.22 5.32
C ASP A 143 6.10 10.25 4.86
N PHE A 144 4.84 9.86 4.72
CA PHE A 144 3.84 10.75 4.15
C PHE A 144 2.86 11.28 5.22
N THR A 145 2.63 12.60 5.21
CA THR A 145 1.69 13.25 6.14
C THR A 145 0.35 13.47 5.47
N ILE A 146 -0.71 12.88 6.02
CA ILE A 146 -2.08 13.17 5.58
C ILE A 146 -2.64 14.32 6.42
N LYS A 147 -2.99 15.43 5.77
CA LYS A 147 -3.51 16.63 6.42
C LYS A 147 -4.60 17.31 5.57
N PRO A 148 -5.40 18.23 6.14
CA PRO A 148 -6.30 19.06 5.35
C PRO A 148 -5.53 19.85 4.29
N GLY A 149 -6.09 19.92 3.08
CA GLY A 149 -5.51 20.72 2.01
C GLY A 149 -5.60 22.21 2.29
N SER A 150 -4.61 22.97 1.82
CA SER A 150 -4.54 24.42 1.93
C SER A 150 -4.27 25.05 0.57
N LYS A 151 -4.29 26.39 0.50
CA LYS A 151 -4.03 27.14 -0.74
C LYS A 151 -2.66 26.83 -1.37
N GLU A 152 -1.67 26.47 -0.56
CA GLU A 152 -0.32 26.15 -1.01
C GLU A 152 -0.27 24.91 -1.92
N TYR A 153 -1.17 23.94 -1.72
CA TYR A 153 -1.25 22.73 -2.54
C TYR A 153 -2.23 22.86 -3.70
N LEU A 154 -2.99 23.95 -3.80
CA LEU A 154 -4.12 24.03 -4.72
C LEU A 154 -3.71 23.82 -6.18
N GLU A 155 -2.59 24.44 -6.59
CA GLU A 155 -2.06 24.28 -7.94
C GLU A 155 -1.65 22.83 -8.22
N ALA A 156 -0.90 22.21 -7.31
CA ALA A 156 -0.49 20.81 -7.42
C ALA A 156 -1.68 19.83 -7.42
N VAL A 157 -2.72 20.11 -6.62
CA VAL A 157 -3.95 19.32 -6.57
C VAL A 157 -4.72 19.43 -7.87
N ILE A 158 -4.88 20.63 -8.43
CA ILE A 158 -5.57 20.82 -9.72
C ILE A 158 -4.81 20.11 -10.85
N GLU A 159 -3.48 20.21 -10.84
CA GLU A 159 -2.65 19.53 -11.83
C GLU A 159 -2.78 18.01 -11.73
N LEU A 160 -2.69 17.46 -10.52
CA LEU A 160 -2.82 16.02 -10.30
C LEU A 160 -4.25 15.51 -10.58
N ASP A 161 -5.29 16.31 -10.30
CA ASP A 161 -6.68 15.99 -10.68
C ASP A 161 -6.82 15.88 -12.19
N ARG A 162 -6.30 16.87 -12.93
CA ARG A 162 -6.34 16.89 -14.39
C ARG A 162 -5.62 15.68 -14.99
N GLN A 163 -4.44 15.35 -14.46
CA GLN A 163 -3.67 14.17 -14.88
C GLN A 163 -4.43 12.88 -14.62
N ALA A 164 -4.92 12.69 -13.39
CA ALA A 164 -5.69 11.49 -13.02
C ALA A 164 -6.98 11.34 -13.83
N PHE A 165 -7.65 12.45 -14.15
CA PHE A 165 -8.83 12.44 -15.01
C PHE A 165 -8.50 11.97 -16.43
N ALA A 166 -7.42 12.50 -17.01
CA ALA A 166 -6.98 12.12 -18.36
C ALA A 166 -6.59 10.63 -18.43
N GLU A 167 -5.89 10.11 -17.41
CA GLU A 167 -5.52 8.70 -17.31
C GLU A 167 -6.72 7.74 -17.25
N ASN A 168 -7.87 8.22 -16.78
CA ASN A 168 -9.09 7.41 -16.69
C ASN A 168 -9.91 7.40 -17.99
N MET A 169 -9.49 8.13 -19.03
CA MET A 169 -10.15 8.16 -20.34
C MET A 169 -9.45 7.19 -21.31
N GLU A 170 -10.19 6.19 -21.81
CA GLU A 170 -9.70 5.30 -22.86
C GLU A 170 -10.27 5.71 -24.24
N ASN A 171 -9.45 5.64 -25.29
CA ASN A 171 -9.87 5.87 -26.69
C ASN A 171 -10.45 7.27 -27.01
N VAL A 172 -10.12 8.28 -26.19
CA VAL A 172 -10.51 9.68 -26.42
C VAL A 172 -9.31 10.47 -26.96
N ARG A 173 -9.55 11.36 -27.94
CA ARG A 173 -8.51 12.26 -28.45
C ARG A 173 -8.07 13.27 -27.38
N PRO A 174 -6.78 13.59 -27.22
CA PRO A 174 -6.28 14.46 -26.15
C PRO A 174 -6.98 15.82 -26.06
N GLU A 175 -7.28 16.45 -27.20
CA GLU A 175 -7.94 17.76 -27.23
C GLU A 175 -9.34 17.70 -26.60
N LYS A 176 -10.03 16.56 -26.77
CA LYS A 176 -11.36 16.35 -26.21
C LYS A 176 -11.33 16.02 -24.72
N ILE A 177 -10.24 15.44 -24.22
CA ILE A 177 -10.08 15.14 -22.78
C ILE A 177 -10.06 16.43 -21.97
N GLU A 178 -9.30 17.44 -22.40
CA GLU A 178 -9.21 18.72 -21.69
C GLU A 178 -10.56 19.46 -21.69
N GLU A 179 -11.28 19.44 -22.82
CA GLU A 179 -12.63 20.00 -22.89
C GLU A 179 -13.58 19.30 -21.91
N LEU A 180 -13.58 17.97 -21.88
CA LEU A 180 -14.42 17.17 -20.98
C LEU A 180 -14.06 17.38 -19.50
N TYR A 181 -12.76 17.52 -19.20
CA TYR A 181 -12.30 17.81 -17.85
C TYR A 181 -12.86 19.15 -17.36
N ARG A 182 -12.71 20.21 -18.17
CA ARG A 182 -13.25 21.54 -17.86
C ARG A 182 -14.76 21.52 -17.70
N GLU A 183 -15.46 20.85 -18.61
CA GLU A 183 -16.91 20.70 -18.54
C GLU A 183 -17.33 20.03 -17.22
N LYS A 184 -16.78 18.86 -16.90
CA LYS A 184 -17.12 18.12 -15.68
C LYS A 184 -16.76 18.87 -14.40
N ARG A 185 -15.61 19.55 -14.36
CA ARG A 185 -15.18 20.30 -13.17
C ARG A 185 -15.88 21.66 -13.02
N SER A 186 -16.43 22.23 -14.09
CA SER A 186 -17.16 23.51 -14.01
C SER A 186 -18.42 23.46 -13.12
N PHE A 187 -19.02 22.28 -12.96
CA PHE A 187 -20.22 22.07 -12.13
C PHE A 187 -19.91 21.69 -10.68
N ILE A 188 -18.63 21.66 -10.30
CA ILE A 188 -18.20 21.19 -8.98
C ILE A 188 -17.51 22.37 -8.27
N PRO A 189 -17.87 22.67 -7.00
CA PRO A 189 -17.19 23.72 -6.23
C PRO A 189 -15.68 23.44 -6.14
N GLY A 190 -14.83 24.46 -6.09
CA GLY A 190 -13.38 24.26 -6.03
C GLY A 190 -12.94 23.46 -4.78
N PRO A 191 -11.77 22.79 -4.78
CA PRO A 191 -11.35 21.92 -3.67
C PRO A 191 -11.27 22.56 -2.28
N LEU A 192 -11.12 23.89 -2.20
CA LEU A 192 -11.06 24.67 -0.96
C LEU A 192 -12.38 25.38 -0.62
N ASP A 193 -13.46 25.11 -1.34
CA ASP A 193 -14.81 25.60 -1.02
C ASP A 193 -15.29 25.01 0.33
N GLU A 194 -16.13 25.72 1.06
CA GLU A 194 -16.67 25.29 2.37
C GLU A 194 -17.52 24.01 2.30
N LYS A 195 -18.09 23.74 1.12
CA LYS A 195 -18.84 22.51 0.82
C LYS A 195 -17.91 21.35 0.49
N CYS A 196 -16.63 21.60 0.26
CA CYS A 196 -15.64 20.59 -0.05
C CYS A 196 -14.94 20.06 1.20
N SER A 197 -14.42 18.85 1.08
CA SER A 197 -13.45 18.27 1.99
C SER A 197 -12.26 17.85 1.15
N LEU A 198 -11.08 18.39 1.47
CA LEU A 198 -9.83 18.07 0.78
C LEU A 198 -8.83 17.55 1.82
N LEU A 199 -8.36 16.34 1.59
CA LEU A 199 -7.19 15.78 2.27
C LEU A 199 -6.06 15.66 1.26
N ILE A 200 -4.87 16.03 1.69
CA ILE A 200 -3.65 15.83 0.91
C ILE A 200 -2.71 14.91 1.66
N CYS A 201 -1.91 14.17 0.91
CA CYS A 201 -0.81 13.34 1.36
C CYS A 201 0.47 14.05 0.90
N GLU A 202 1.31 14.44 1.84
CA GLU A 202 2.54 15.19 1.62
C GLU A 202 3.76 14.26 1.77
N THR A 203 4.80 14.41 0.94
CA THR A 203 6.10 13.75 1.14
C THR A 203 6.89 14.40 2.30
N PRO A 204 7.98 13.78 2.80
CA PRO A 204 8.86 14.43 3.77
C PRO A 204 9.42 15.77 3.30
N GLU A 205 9.62 15.92 2.00
CA GLU A 205 10.15 17.12 1.36
C GLU A 205 9.10 18.24 1.20
N GLY A 206 7.86 18.01 1.62
CA GLY A 206 6.77 18.97 1.52
C GLY A 206 6.00 18.93 0.19
N GLU A 207 6.28 17.93 -0.66
CA GLU A 207 5.64 17.82 -1.97
C GLU A 207 4.30 17.08 -1.91
N LEU A 208 3.40 17.34 -2.86
CA LEU A 208 2.14 16.61 -2.94
C LEU A 208 2.35 15.20 -3.48
N ALA A 209 2.14 14.19 -2.63
CA ALA A 209 2.18 12.78 -3.00
C ALA A 209 0.81 12.23 -3.46
N GLY A 210 -0.29 12.83 -3.00
CA GLY A 210 -1.65 12.44 -3.38
C GLY A 210 -2.71 13.26 -2.67
N PHE A 211 -3.98 13.08 -3.04
CA PHE A 211 -5.09 13.74 -2.38
C PHE A 211 -6.41 12.95 -2.51
N ALA A 212 -7.34 13.27 -1.62
CA ALA A 212 -8.74 12.87 -1.69
C ALA A 212 -9.60 14.12 -1.60
N TRP A 213 -10.49 14.31 -2.57
CA TRP A 213 -11.39 15.45 -2.64
C TRP A 213 -12.83 14.98 -2.78
N GLY A 214 -13.71 15.46 -1.90
CA GLY A 214 -15.14 15.28 -2.05
C GLY A 214 -15.95 16.51 -1.72
N VAL A 215 -17.24 16.43 -2.03
CA VAL A 215 -18.22 17.51 -1.92
C VAL A 215 -19.39 17.03 -1.09
N LYS A 216 -19.80 17.85 -0.13
CA LYS A 216 -21.02 17.65 0.66
C LYS A 216 -22.24 17.85 -0.24
N THR A 217 -23.09 16.85 -0.28
CA THR A 217 -24.37 16.85 -0.98
C THR A 217 -25.47 16.46 -0.01
N GLU A 218 -26.73 16.64 -0.44
CA GLU A 218 -27.89 16.23 0.34
C GLU A 218 -28.56 15.05 -0.37
N ASN A 219 -28.89 14.01 0.40
CA ASN A 219 -29.64 12.86 -0.10
C ASN A 219 -31.06 13.30 -0.47
N ARG A 220 -31.48 12.99 -1.70
CA ARG A 220 -32.80 13.39 -2.22
C ARG A 220 -33.99 12.72 -1.56
N LEU A 221 -33.80 11.60 -0.87
CA LEU A 221 -34.87 10.80 -0.26
C LEU A 221 -35.15 11.19 1.19
N ASP A 222 -34.10 11.49 1.96
CA ASP A 222 -34.22 11.70 3.41
C ASP A 222 -33.52 12.97 3.93
N SER A 223 -33.03 13.83 3.04
CA SER A 223 -32.32 15.07 3.38
C SER A 223 -31.07 14.87 4.26
N SER A 224 -30.56 13.64 4.36
CA SER A 224 -29.34 13.39 5.10
C SER A 224 -28.12 13.90 4.33
N MET A 225 -27.09 14.31 5.07
CA MET A 225 -25.83 14.73 4.46
C MET A 225 -25.11 13.51 3.85
N GLU A 226 -24.72 13.64 2.59
CA GLU A 226 -23.87 12.69 1.88
C GLU A 226 -22.56 13.34 1.48
N MET A 227 -21.48 12.57 1.46
CA MET A 227 -20.20 13.00 0.91
C MET A 227 -19.98 12.31 -0.44
N ARG A 228 -19.88 13.07 -1.52
CA ARG A 228 -19.51 12.53 -2.83
C ARG A 228 -18.01 12.67 -3.03
N LEU A 229 -17.29 11.55 -3.14
CA LEU A 229 -15.89 11.52 -3.53
C LEU A 229 -15.80 11.92 -5.01
N ILE A 230 -15.18 13.07 -5.28
CA ILE A 230 -15.00 13.61 -6.63
C ILE A 230 -13.72 13.07 -7.26
N GLN A 231 -12.66 12.97 -6.46
CA GLN A 231 -11.38 12.47 -6.91
C GLN A 231 -10.58 11.84 -5.78
N LEU A 232 -9.89 10.74 -6.09
CA LEU A 232 -8.84 10.14 -5.27
C LEU A 232 -7.65 9.87 -6.19
N ALA A 233 -6.56 10.60 -5.98
CA ALA A 233 -5.40 10.52 -6.84
C ALA A 233 -4.10 10.45 -6.04
N VAL A 234 -3.13 9.70 -6.56
CA VAL A 234 -1.77 9.59 -6.03
C VAL A 234 -0.80 9.85 -7.17
N ALA A 235 0.23 10.65 -6.92
CA ALA A 235 1.28 10.95 -7.87
C ALA A 235 1.88 9.66 -8.45
N GLY A 236 2.06 9.61 -9.77
CA GLY A 236 2.39 8.37 -10.48
C GLY A 236 3.62 7.65 -9.91
N ASN A 237 4.67 8.39 -9.58
CA ASN A 237 5.92 7.91 -8.97
C ASN A 237 5.76 7.34 -7.55
N MET A 238 4.64 7.62 -6.88
CA MET A 238 4.39 7.22 -5.50
C MET A 238 3.21 6.24 -5.36
N ARG A 239 2.60 5.80 -6.46
CA ARG A 239 1.48 4.83 -6.43
C ARG A 239 1.89 3.49 -5.86
N GLY A 240 0.91 2.74 -5.34
CA GLY A 240 1.03 1.36 -4.85
C GLY A 240 2.14 1.11 -3.82
N LEU A 241 2.46 2.17 -3.09
CA LEU A 241 3.00 2.11 -1.74
C LEU A 241 1.86 2.00 -0.71
N GLY A 242 0.59 2.14 -1.13
CA GLY A 242 -0.59 2.05 -0.26
C GLY A 242 -1.27 3.38 0.08
N MET A 243 -0.76 4.50 -0.44
CA MET A 243 -1.31 5.83 -0.10
C MET A 243 -2.77 6.02 -0.51
N GLY A 244 -3.20 5.40 -1.60
CA GLY A 244 -4.60 5.49 -2.04
C GLY A 244 -5.55 4.90 -0.99
N ALA A 245 -5.16 3.78 -0.38
CA ALA A 245 -5.91 3.16 0.71
C ALA A 245 -5.96 4.05 1.95
N GLN A 246 -4.81 4.55 2.38
CA GLN A 246 -4.73 5.44 3.55
C GLN A 246 -5.52 6.73 3.34
N LEU A 247 -5.36 7.40 2.19
CA LEU A 247 -6.14 8.59 1.84
C LEU A 247 -7.63 8.32 1.89
N LEU A 248 -8.10 7.21 1.30
CA LEU A 248 -9.52 6.88 1.29
C LEU A 248 -10.05 6.55 2.70
N GLN A 249 -9.31 5.79 3.50
CA GLN A 249 -9.69 5.48 4.89
C GLN A 249 -9.78 6.76 5.75
N HIS A 250 -8.79 7.66 5.64
CA HIS A 250 -8.83 8.95 6.31
C HIS A 250 -10.02 9.79 5.83
N PHE A 251 -10.28 9.80 4.52
CA PHE A 251 -11.39 10.54 3.95
C PHE A 251 -12.76 10.01 4.43
N VAL A 252 -12.93 8.70 4.53
CA VAL A 252 -14.15 8.06 5.10
C VAL A 252 -14.36 8.48 6.55
N ARG A 253 -13.30 8.44 7.38
CA ARG A 253 -13.37 8.90 8.79
C ARG A 253 -13.74 10.37 8.89
N GLN A 254 -13.16 11.22 8.04
CA GLN A 254 -13.45 12.65 8.01
C GLN A 254 -14.89 12.93 7.55
N ALA A 255 -15.39 12.21 6.55
CA ALA A 255 -16.78 12.36 6.13
C ALA A 255 -17.76 12.02 7.26
N GLY A 256 -17.49 10.93 8.01
CA GLY A 256 -18.28 10.55 9.17
C GLY A 256 -18.26 11.61 10.29
N SER A 257 -17.09 12.19 10.59
CA SER A 257 -16.99 13.24 11.63
C SER A 257 -17.68 14.55 11.22
N LEU A 258 -17.81 14.80 9.92
CA LEU A 258 -18.61 15.90 9.36
C LEU A 258 -20.11 15.61 9.34
N GLY A 259 -20.55 14.44 9.80
CA GLY A 259 -21.96 14.05 9.89
C GLY A 259 -22.52 13.41 8.63
N ALA A 260 -21.68 13.01 7.66
CA ALA A 260 -22.14 12.28 6.48
C ALA A 260 -22.71 10.92 6.90
N ARG A 261 -23.95 10.63 6.49
CA ARG A 261 -24.55 9.29 6.66
C ARG A 261 -24.19 8.32 5.55
N ARG A 262 -23.78 8.85 4.40
CA ARG A 262 -23.35 8.08 3.25
C ARG A 262 -22.16 8.74 2.58
N LEU A 263 -21.28 7.91 2.05
CA LEU A 263 -20.22 8.33 1.14
C LEU A 263 -20.40 7.62 -0.20
N VAL A 264 -20.33 8.38 -1.29
CA VAL A 264 -20.59 7.90 -2.66
C VAL A 264 -19.36 8.15 -3.52
N ALA A 265 -18.89 7.13 -4.21
CA ALA A 265 -17.82 7.23 -5.20
C ALA A 265 -18.29 6.62 -6.52
N GLU A 266 -18.02 7.29 -7.63
CA GLU A 266 -18.32 6.76 -8.97
C GLU A 266 -17.04 6.23 -9.60
N LEU A 267 -17.04 4.94 -9.94
CA LEU A 267 -15.95 4.31 -10.68
C LEU A 267 -16.34 4.20 -12.16
N SER A 268 -15.43 4.55 -13.05
CA SER A 268 -15.64 4.48 -14.50
C SER A 268 -14.33 4.19 -15.22
N GLY A 269 -14.39 3.66 -16.44
CA GLY A 269 -13.20 3.35 -17.22
C GLY A 269 -12.22 2.42 -16.48
N PRO A 270 -10.91 2.68 -16.53
CA PRO A 270 -9.89 1.91 -15.81
C PRO A 270 -10.14 1.76 -14.30
N ALA A 271 -10.75 2.77 -13.65
CA ALA A 271 -11.02 2.74 -12.21
C ALA A 271 -12.02 1.65 -11.79
N LEU A 272 -12.78 1.05 -12.72
CA LEU A 272 -13.65 -0.10 -12.42
C LEU A 272 -12.87 -1.28 -11.82
N LYS A 273 -11.58 -1.42 -12.15
CA LYS A 273 -10.69 -2.45 -11.57
C LYS A 273 -10.45 -2.28 -10.07
N LEU A 274 -10.75 -1.11 -9.51
CA LEU A 274 -10.62 -0.80 -8.09
C LEU A 274 -11.86 -1.18 -7.27
N ALA A 275 -12.92 -1.71 -7.89
CA ALA A 275 -14.17 -2.03 -7.18
C ALA A 275 -13.95 -2.91 -5.93
N SER A 276 -13.16 -3.98 -6.05
CA SER A 276 -12.85 -4.88 -4.92
C SER A 276 -12.13 -4.18 -3.76
N PHE A 277 -11.33 -3.16 -4.06
CA PHE A 277 -10.67 -2.34 -3.04
C PHE A 277 -11.68 -1.46 -2.28
N PHE A 278 -12.64 -0.85 -2.98
CA PHE A 278 -13.73 -0.11 -2.33
C PHE A 278 -14.66 -1.04 -1.52
N GLU A 279 -14.98 -2.22 -2.04
CA GLU A 279 -15.80 -3.22 -1.35
C GLU A 279 -15.18 -3.68 -0.03
N ARG A 280 -13.85 -3.88 0.02
CA ARG A 280 -13.13 -4.19 1.27
C ARG A 280 -13.26 -3.11 2.35
N LEU A 281 -13.50 -1.86 1.94
CA LEU A 281 -13.76 -0.73 2.84
C LEU A 281 -15.24 -0.56 3.19
N GLY A 282 -16.10 -1.51 2.79
CA GLY A 282 -17.53 -1.52 3.09
C GLY A 282 -18.40 -0.76 2.09
N PHE A 283 -17.84 -0.33 0.94
CA PHE A 283 -18.67 0.21 -0.13
C PHE A 283 -19.49 -0.92 -0.76
N MET A 284 -20.70 -0.58 -1.19
CA MET A 284 -21.58 -1.48 -1.92
C MET A 284 -21.94 -0.86 -3.26
N ASN A 285 -22.05 -1.69 -4.29
CA ASN A 285 -22.50 -1.21 -5.60
C ASN A 285 -23.97 -0.76 -5.53
N SER A 286 -24.24 0.44 -6.03
CA SER A 286 -25.59 1.05 -6.06
C SER A 286 -26.16 1.19 -7.47
N SER A 287 -25.32 1.23 -8.51
CA SER A 287 -25.77 1.39 -9.90
C SER A 287 -24.73 0.86 -10.90
N VAL A 288 -25.19 0.44 -12.09
CA VAL A 288 -24.35 -0.01 -13.19
C VAL A 288 -24.74 0.73 -14.45
N VAL A 289 -23.76 1.34 -15.12
CA VAL A 289 -23.95 2.03 -16.41
C VAL A 289 -23.34 1.16 -17.51
N MET A 290 -24.12 0.88 -18.55
CA MET A 290 -23.73 0.04 -19.68
C MET A 290 -23.69 0.89 -20.96
N HIS A 291 -22.65 0.69 -21.77
CA HIS A 291 -22.52 1.35 -23.07
C HIS A 291 -22.51 0.29 -24.19
N LEU A 292 -23.23 0.56 -25.26
CA LEU A 292 -23.17 -0.19 -26.51
C LEU A 292 -22.79 0.78 -27.62
N ASP A 293 -21.72 0.46 -28.33
CA ASP A 293 -21.46 1.06 -29.63
C ASP A 293 -22.37 0.38 -30.66
N PRO A 294 -23.34 1.09 -31.28
CA PRO A 294 -24.27 0.51 -32.23
C PRO A 294 -23.61 -0.15 -33.44
N ASP A 295 -22.40 0.30 -33.80
CA ASP A 295 -21.60 -0.22 -34.92
C ASP A 295 -20.84 -1.50 -34.54
N SER A 296 -20.66 -1.75 -33.25
CA SER A 296 -19.97 -2.93 -32.69
C SER A 296 -20.95 -3.96 -32.10
N ARG A 297 -22.24 -3.88 -32.44
CA ARG A 297 -23.27 -4.80 -31.90
C ARG A 297 -23.04 -6.23 -32.37
N LYS A 298 -23.16 -7.20 -31.46
CA LYS A 298 -23.21 -8.62 -31.81
C LYS A 298 -24.63 -8.97 -32.26
N GLU A 299 -24.77 -9.71 -33.35
CA GLU A 299 -26.06 -10.31 -33.72
C GLU A 299 -26.39 -11.41 -32.70
N VAL A 300 -27.58 -11.31 -32.11
CA VAL A 300 -28.13 -12.24 -31.10
C VAL A 300 -29.09 -13.20 -31.80
#